data_AF-A0A9N8Z7I1-F1
#
_entry.id   AF-A0A9N8Z7I1-F1
#
_cell.length_a   1.000
_cell.length_b   1.000
_cell.length_c   1.000
_cell.angle_alpha   90.00
_cell.angle_beta   90.00
_cell.angle_gamma   90.00
#
_symmetry.space_group_name_H-M   'P 1'
#
loop_
_entity.id
_entity.type
_entity.pdbx_description
1 polymer ?
#
loop_
_entity_poly.entity_id
_entity_poly.type
_entity_poly.pdbx_seq_one_letter_code
_entity_poly.pdbx_strand_id
1 'polypeptide(L)'
;MTVENKHLKNVRQTSYLTNCRKLQIAVEILACACENFINELFEDKELKDQIIYIVHIIFTYITFYKAIISSKYLYYIGLGLTQEQSVVIQR
;
A
#
# COMPACT_ATOMS: atom_id res chain seq x y z
N MET A 1 42.53 14.01 -19.17
CA MET A 1 41.08 14.28 -19.09
C MET A 1 40.56 13.65 -17.81
N THR A 2 40.57 14.43 -16.73
CA THR A 2 40.20 14.01 -15.39
C THR A 2 38.68 14.07 -15.24
N VAL A 3 38.05 12.90 -15.09
CA VAL A 3 36.63 12.82 -14.71
C VAL A 3 36.56 13.15 -13.23
N GLU A 4 36.20 14.39 -12.91
CA GLU A 4 35.83 14.77 -11.54
C GLU A 4 34.65 13.92 -11.10
N ASN A 5 34.90 13.02 -10.15
CA ASN A 5 33.85 12.37 -9.38
C ASN A 5 33.28 13.43 -8.42
N LYS A 6 32.36 14.26 -8.92
CA LYS A 6 31.51 15.12 -8.09
C LYS A 6 30.59 14.21 -7.29
N HIS A 7 31.08 13.78 -6.13
CA HIS A 7 30.29 13.12 -5.12
C HIS A 7 28.97 13.88 -4.93
N LEU A 8 27.87 13.25 -5.33
CA LEU A 8 26.49 13.66 -5.04
C LEU A 8 26.28 13.64 -3.52
N LYS A 9 26.84 14.63 -2.82
CA LYS A 9 26.57 14.94 -1.41
C LYS A 9 25.22 15.64 -1.26
N ASN A 10 24.17 15.07 -1.85
CA ASN A 10 22.81 15.61 -1.70
C ASN A 10 21.76 14.55 -1.38
N VAL A 11 22.17 13.42 -0.80
CA VAL A 11 21.23 12.42 -0.29
C VAL A 11 20.81 12.77 1.13
N ARG A 12 20.06 13.88 1.27
CA ARG A 12 19.34 14.22 2.51
C ARG A 12 17.81 14.29 2.33
N GLN A 13 17.28 13.59 1.31
CA GLN A 13 15.82 13.50 1.05
C GLN A 13 15.30 12.08 0.75
N THR A 14 16.07 11.03 1.05
CA THR A 14 15.64 9.65 0.76
C THR A 14 14.50 9.18 1.65
N SER A 15 14.39 9.65 2.91
CA SER A 15 13.31 9.24 3.81
C SER A 15 11.94 9.74 3.34
N TYR A 16 11.84 11.00 2.93
CA TYR A 16 10.58 11.59 2.46
C TYR A 16 10.09 10.93 1.17
N LEU A 17 10.94 10.79 0.15
CA LEU A 17 10.58 10.13 -1.11
C LEU A 17 10.26 8.64 -0.92
N THR A 18 10.97 7.96 -0.01
CA THR A 18 10.67 6.55 0.34
C THR A 18 9.33 6.42 1.06
N ASN A 19 8.99 7.38 1.95
CA ASN A 19 7.71 7.41 2.63
C ASN A 19 6.56 7.68 1.66
N CYS A 20 6.73 8.59 0.71
CA CYS A 20 5.74 8.83 -0.35
C CYS A 20 5.46 7.56 -1.17
N ARG A 21 6.50 6.79 -1.51
CA ARG A 21 6.35 5.56 -2.30
C ARG A 21 5.67 4.43 -1.52
N LYS A 22 6.02 4.26 -0.24
CA LYS A 22 5.33 3.31 0.64
C LYS A 22 3.86 3.71 0.84
N LEU A 23 3.59 5.00 0.95
CA LEU A 23 2.23 5.53 1.03
C LEU A 23 1.44 5.26 -0.24
N GLN A 24 2.03 5.45 -1.43
CA GLN A 24 1.40 5.11 -2.70
C GLN A 24 0.98 3.64 -2.74
N ILE A 25 1.89 2.73 -2.39
CA ILE A 25 1.58 1.29 -2.34
C ILE A 25 0.46 1.00 -1.34
N ALA A 26 0.49 1.61 -0.14
CA ALA A 26 -0.56 1.44 0.85
C ALA A 26 -1.93 1.97 0.37
N VAL A 27 -1.95 3.09 -0.34
CA VAL A 27 -3.16 3.66 -0.95
C VAL A 27 -3.70 2.76 -2.06
N GLU A 28 -2.83 2.20 -2.91
CA GLU A 28 -3.22 1.24 -3.96
C GLU A 28 -3.81 -0.04 -3.36
N ILE A 29 -3.17 -0.60 -2.32
CA ILE A 29 -3.70 -1.74 -1.56
C ILE A 29 -5.10 -1.42 -1.04
N LEU A 30 -5.26 -0.25 -0.40
CA LEU A 30 -6.52 0.13 0.21
C LEU A 30 -7.62 0.40 -0.83
N ALA A 31 -7.29 1.06 -1.94
CA ALA A 31 -8.23 1.32 -3.03
C ALA A 31 -8.75 0.01 -3.63
N CYS A 32 -7.86 -0.95 -3.89
CA CYS A 32 -8.23 -2.28 -4.37
C CYS A 32 -9.13 -3.01 -3.36
N ALA A 33 -8.81 -2.94 -2.07
CA ALA A 33 -9.63 -3.55 -1.02
C ALA A 33 -11.04 -2.97 -0.94
N CYS A 34 -11.14 -1.64 -1.03
CA CYS A 34 -12.42 -0.93 -1.04
C CYS A 34 -13.25 -1.28 -2.27
N GLU A 35 -12.65 -1.37 -3.46
CA GLU A 35 -13.35 -1.75 -4.68
C GLU A 35 -13.94 -3.17 -4.58
N ASN A 36 -13.13 -4.14 -4.13
CA ASN A 36 -13.61 -5.50 -3.89
C ASN A 36 -14.75 -5.54 -2.86
N PHE A 37 -14.63 -4.79 -1.77
CA PHE A 37 -15.63 -4.71 -0.72
C PHE A 37 -16.95 -4.12 -1.22
N ILE A 38 -16.87 -3.06 -2.01
CA ILE A 38 -18.05 -2.42 -2.62
C ILE A 38 -18.74 -3.40 -3.59
N ASN A 39 -17.97 -4.14 -4.39
CA ASN A 39 -18.53 -5.15 -5.28
C ASN A 39 -19.20 -6.30 -4.51
N GLU A 40 -18.60 -6.78 -3.43
CA GLU A 40 -19.21 -7.81 -2.55
C GLU A 40 -20.51 -7.32 -1.91
N LEU A 41 -20.55 -6.06 -1.44
CA LEU A 41 -21.76 -5.44 -0.90
C LEU A 41 -22.89 -5.35 -1.94
N PHE A 42 -22.59 -4.95 -3.18
CA PHE A 42 -23.61 -4.85 -4.23
C PHE A 42 -24.16 -6.20 -4.68
N GLU A 43 -23.38 -7.27 -4.52
CA GLU A 43 -23.77 -8.63 -4.87
C GLU A 43 -24.44 -9.39 -3.70
N ASP A 44 -24.76 -8.71 -2.59
CA ASP A 44 -25.32 -9.31 -1.35
C ASP A 44 -24.47 -10.49 -0.83
N LYS A 45 -23.15 -10.44 -1.06
CA LYS A 45 -22.22 -11.47 -0.59
C LYS A 45 -21.81 -11.22 0.85
N GLU A 46 -21.50 -12.31 1.55
CA GLU A 46 -20.85 -12.22 2.86
C GLU A 46 -19.48 -11.53 2.73
N LEU A 47 -19.28 -10.48 3.53
CA LEU A 47 -18.04 -9.70 3.55
C LEU A 47 -16.92 -10.51 4.19
N LYS A 48 -15.86 -10.77 3.43
CA LYS A 48 -14.73 -11.59 3.88
C LYS A 48 -13.46 -10.78 4.05
N ASP A 49 -12.58 -11.28 4.92
CA ASP A 49 -11.24 -10.75 5.03
C ASP A 49 -10.52 -10.91 3.69
N GLN A 50 -9.84 -9.86 3.26
CA GLN A 50 -9.17 -9.81 1.97
C GLN A 50 -7.66 -10.00 2.14
N ILE A 51 -7.07 -10.80 1.26
CA ILE A 51 -5.62 -10.95 1.12
C ILE A 51 -5.23 -10.36 -0.24
N ILE A 52 -4.50 -9.26 -0.22
CA ILE A 52 -4.05 -8.56 -1.43
C ILE A 52 -2.55 -8.75 -1.59
N TYR A 53 -2.15 -9.14 -2.80
CA TYR A 53 -0.75 -9.26 -3.19
C TYR A 53 -0.40 -8.17 -4.19
N ILE A 54 0.71 -7.46 -3.95
CA ILE A 54 1.24 -6.46 -4.89
C ILE A 54 2.66 -6.83 -5.29
N VAL A 55 2.93 -6.69 -6.58
CA VAL A 55 4.28 -6.75 -7.14
C VAL A 55 4.69 -5.34 -7.54
N HIS A 56 5.64 -4.77 -6.83
CA HIS A 56 6.20 -3.46 -7.14
C HIS A 56 7.55 -3.62 -7.83
N ILE A 57 7.63 -3.17 -9.09
CA ILE A 57 8.81 -3.32 -9.94
C ILE A 57 9.45 -1.95 -10.17
N ILE A 58 10.71 -1.81 -9.78
CA ILE A 58 11.54 -0.63 -10.06
C ILE A 58 12.77 -1.10 -10.83
N PHE A 59 12.73 -0.97 -12.16
CA PHE A 59 13.79 -1.46 -13.03
C PHE A 59 14.04 -2.97 -12.82
N THR A 60 15.19 -3.36 -12.30
CA THR A 60 15.54 -4.77 -11.98
C THR A 60 15.16 -5.17 -10.56
N TYR A 61 14.70 -4.23 -9.73
CA TYR A 61 14.32 -4.50 -8.35
C TYR A 61 12.83 -4.84 -8.26
N ILE A 62 12.53 -6.05 -7.81
CA ILE A 62 11.16 -6.52 -7.57
C ILE A 62 10.94 -6.59 -6.07
N THR A 63 9.82 -6.05 -5.60
CA THR A 63 9.36 -6.18 -4.21
C THR A 63 7.95 -6.74 -4.19
N PHE A 64 7.72 -7.74 -3.36
CA PHE A 64 6.41 -8.31 -3.13
C PHE A 64 5.83 -7.72 -1.85
N TYR A 65 4.52 -7.48 -1.85
CA TYR A 65 3.81 -7.09 -0.65
C TYR A 65 2.61 -8.01 -0.48
N LYS A 66 2.34 -8.36 0.78
CA LYS A 66 1.12 -9.05 1.19
C LYS A 66 0.42 -8.19 2.23
N ALA A 67 -0.83 -7.83 1.96
CA ALA A 67 -1.70 -7.16 2.91
C ALA A 67 -2.85 -8.08 3.30
N ILE A 68 -3.13 -8.15 4.60
CA ILE A 68 -4.33 -8.82 5.13
C ILE A 68 -5.21 -7.71 5.70
N ILE A 69 -6.41 -7.57 5.16
CA ILE A 69 -7.35 -6.50 5.49
C ILE A 69 -8.64 -7.16 5.95
N SER A 70 -9.08 -6.84 7.16
CA SER A 70 -10.33 -7.41 7.66
C SER A 70 -11.55 -6.77 7.02
N SER A 71 -12.60 -7.54 6.80
CA SER A 71 -13.88 -7.00 6.33
C SER A 71 -14.44 -5.95 7.30
N LYS A 72 -14.23 -6.17 8.60
CA LYS A 72 -14.58 -5.24 9.67
C LYS A 72 -13.90 -3.88 9.51
N TYR A 73 -12.61 -3.86 9.17
CA TYR A 73 -11.87 -2.62 8.93
C TYR A 73 -12.45 -1.84 7.75
N LEU A 74 -12.74 -2.52 6.62
CA LEU A 74 -13.33 -1.89 5.43
C LEU A 74 -14.74 -1.36 5.68
N TYR A 75 -15.54 -2.10 6.46
CA TYR A 75 -16.85 -1.66 6.90
C TYR A 75 -16.77 -0.34 7.68
N TYR A 76 -15.85 -0.23 8.65
CA TYR A 76 -15.69 1.02 9.40
C TYR A 76 -15.15 2.16 8.57
N ILE A 77 -14.22 1.90 7.64
CA ILE A 77 -13.77 2.90 6.66
C ILE A 77 -14.96 3.43 5.85
N GLY A 78 -15.83 2.55 5.35
CA GLY A 78 -17.01 2.94 4.59
C GLY A 78 -17.98 3.82 5.39
N LEU A 79 -18.05 3.62 6.71
CA LEU A 79 -18.83 4.46 7.62
C LEU A 79 -18.15 5.78 8.01
N GLY A 80 -16.90 6.02 7.57
CA GLY A 80 -16.09 7.15 8.01
C GLY A 80 -15.61 7.04 9.47
N LEU A 81 -15.66 5.83 10.05
CA LEU A 81 -15.25 5.56 11.42
C LEU A 81 -13.83 5.01 11.44
N THR A 82 -12.89 5.75 12.04
CA THR A 82 -11.55 5.23 12.31
C THR A 82 -11.54 4.51 13.65
N GLN A 83 -11.75 3.19 13.64
CA GLN A 83 -11.44 2.37 14.81
C GLN A 83 -9.92 2.17 14.95
N GLU A 84 -9.47 1.76 16.14
CA GLU A 84 -8.07 1.34 16.44
C GLU A 84 -7.68 0.02 15.73
N GLN A 85 -8.12 -0.17 14.50
CA GLN A 85 -7.78 -1.34 13.69
C GLN A 85 -6.62 -0.97 12.76
N SER A 86 -5.55 -1.77 12.82
CA SER A 86 -4.37 -1.58 11.98
C SER A 86 -4.31 -2.63 10.87
N VAL A 87 -4.05 -2.21 9.64
CA VAL A 87 -3.69 -3.10 8.54
C VAL A 87 -2.19 -3.35 8.57
N VAL A 88 -1.80 -4.62 8.57
CA VAL A 88 -0.38 -5.02 8.50
C VAL A 88 -0.03 -5.36 7.06
N ILE A 89 0.95 -4.64 6.51
CA ILE A 89 1.54 -4.92 5.19
C ILE A 89 2.89 -5.60 5.41
N GLN A 90 3.01 -6.83 4.93
CA GLN A 90 4.26 -7.58 4.92
C GLN A 90 4.97 -7.37 3.59
N ARG A 91 6.30 -7.23 3.65
CA ARG A 91 7.20 -7.04 2.51
C ARG A 91 8.10 -8.26 2.36
#